data_AF-A0A6V8CMN3-F1
#
_entry.id   AF-A0A6V8CMN3-F1
#
_cell.length_a   1.000
_cell.length_b   1.000
_cell.length_c   1.000
_cell.angle_alpha   90.00
_cell.angle_beta   90.00
_cell.angle_gamma   90.00
#
_symmetry.space_group_name_H-M   'P 1'
#
loop_
_entity.id
_entity.type
_entity.pdbx_description
1 polymer ?
#
loop_
_entity_poly.entity_id
_entity_poly.type
_entity_poly.pdbx_seq_one_letter_code
_entity_poly.pdbx_strand_id
1 'polypeptide(L)'
;MLGDNGMRWLERLHMQIARELRAKEWSQAEIANILGTTQSTISRQYTRPLPELAGTADELMIDGWATEISNALRVYGPEAKLTKQRFVVELAFGPGQILQFNKSLTGIDLESGQKERALLKRLEWAVSRIDPQRIKNWIPAVGSNIASCLEEATNLQDVAAFPGKISVINNK
;
A
#
# COMPACT_ATOMS: atom_id res chain seq x y z
N MET A 1 4.32 24.96 17.89
CA MET A 1 5.49 24.05 17.80
C MET A 1 5.12 22.84 16.94
N LEU A 2 6.07 22.24 16.20
CA LEU A 2 5.80 21.13 15.26
C LEU A 2 4.96 19.98 15.87
N GLY A 3 5.16 19.66 17.15
CA GLY A 3 4.42 18.59 17.84
C GLY A 3 2.97 18.93 18.24
N ASP A 4 2.65 20.21 18.49
CA ASP A 4 1.36 20.61 19.05
C ASP A 4 0.25 20.64 17.99
N ASN A 5 0.57 21.08 16.77
CA ASN A 5 -0.35 21.01 15.63
C ASN A 5 -0.43 19.60 15.04
N GLY A 6 0.71 18.88 15.01
CA GLY A 6 0.86 17.57 14.37
C GLY A 6 -0.09 16.50 14.90
N MET A 7 -0.17 16.35 16.22
CA MET A 7 -1.05 15.33 16.82
C MET A 7 -2.53 15.70 16.71
N ARG A 8 -2.87 16.99 16.82
CA ARG A 8 -4.27 17.45 16.81
C ARG A 8 -4.92 17.30 15.44
N TRP A 9 -4.22 17.61 14.35
CA TRP A 9 -4.80 17.48 13.01
C TRP A 9 -5.08 16.02 12.66
N LEU A 10 -4.20 15.10 13.08
CA LEU A 10 -4.37 13.66 12.84
C LEU A 10 -5.53 13.11 13.68
N GLU A 11 -5.64 13.51 14.95
CA GLU A 11 -6.77 13.14 15.81
C GLU A 11 -8.09 13.64 15.22
N ARG A 12 -8.15 14.92 14.80
CA ARG A 12 -9.33 15.50 14.15
C ARG A 12 -9.71 14.73 12.88
N LEU A 13 -8.73 14.43 12.02
CA LEU A 13 -8.93 13.67 10.79
C LEU A 13 -9.57 12.30 11.08
N HIS A 14 -9.01 11.54 12.03
CA HIS A 14 -9.53 10.23 12.41
C HIS A 14 -10.95 10.31 12.97
N MET A 15 -11.22 11.28 13.84
CA MET A 15 -12.56 11.48 14.41
C MET A 15 -13.58 11.84 13.33
N GLN A 16 -13.21 12.67 12.35
CA GLN A 16 -14.11 13.04 11.26
C GLN A 16 -14.36 11.89 10.29
N ILE A 17 -13.33 11.14 9.89
CA ILE A 17 -13.52 9.93 9.07
C ILE A 17 -14.47 8.96 9.78
N ALA A 18 -14.28 8.73 11.08
CA ALA A 18 -15.15 7.84 11.85
C ALA A 18 -16.61 8.29 11.86
N ARG A 19 -16.87 9.60 11.97
CA ARG A 19 -18.23 10.19 11.96
C ARG A 19 -18.87 10.11 10.58
N GLU A 20 -18.13 10.46 9.54
CA GLU A 20 -18.55 10.39 8.14
C GLU A 20 -18.90 8.96 7.71
N LEU A 21 -18.03 7.99 8.02
CA LEU A 21 -18.30 6.58 7.72
C LEU A 21 -19.50 6.05 8.50
N ARG A 22 -19.69 6.50 9.75
CA ARG A 22 -20.87 6.13 10.55
C ARG A 22 -22.17 6.67 9.96
N ALA A 23 -22.15 7.92 9.47
CA ALA A 23 -23.28 8.51 8.75
C ALA A 23 -23.59 7.77 7.43
N LYS A 24 -22.59 7.08 6.88
CA LYS A 24 -22.69 6.19 5.71
C LYS A 24 -22.96 4.73 6.09
N GLU A 25 -23.47 4.49 7.31
CA GLU A 25 -23.93 3.19 7.83
C GLU A 25 -22.84 2.14 8.05
N TRP A 26 -21.56 2.53 8.07
CA TRP A 26 -20.51 1.60 8.48
C TRP A 26 -20.66 1.21 9.94
N SER A 27 -20.39 -0.06 10.24
CA SER A 27 -20.32 -0.57 11.60
C SER A 27 -19.09 -0.03 12.31
N GLN A 28 -19.17 0.05 13.64
CA GLN A 28 -18.05 0.46 14.48
C GLN A 28 -16.84 -0.50 14.34
N ALA A 29 -17.09 -1.77 14.01
CA ALA A 29 -16.07 -2.76 13.74
C ALA A 29 -15.29 -2.45 12.46
N GLU A 30 -15.99 -2.15 11.37
CA GLU A 30 -15.38 -1.80 10.08
C GLU A 30 -14.60 -0.49 10.17
N ILE A 31 -15.16 0.52 10.85
CA ILE A 31 -14.49 1.80 11.07
C ILE A 31 -13.22 1.62 11.91
N ALA A 32 -13.28 0.82 12.96
CA ALA A 32 -12.10 0.53 13.78
C ALA A 32 -11.01 -0.20 12.97
N ASN A 33 -11.40 -1.15 12.12
CA ASN A 33 -10.48 -1.88 11.26
C ASN A 33 -9.76 -0.97 10.26
N ILE A 34 -10.50 -0.15 9.51
CA ILE A 34 -9.91 0.72 8.48
C ILE A 34 -9.04 1.83 9.06
N LEU A 35 -9.41 2.36 10.24
CA LEU A 35 -8.64 3.39 10.95
C LEU A 35 -7.48 2.82 11.80
N GLY A 36 -7.33 1.49 11.86
CA GLY A 36 -6.27 0.85 12.63
C GLY A 36 -6.39 1.09 14.14
N THR A 37 -7.60 1.11 14.67
CA THR A 37 -7.88 1.35 16.10
C THR A 37 -8.85 0.30 16.66
N THR A 38 -9.29 0.46 17.91
CA THR A 38 -10.23 -0.45 18.55
C THR A 38 -11.66 0.08 18.49
N GLN A 39 -12.63 -0.83 18.46
CA GLN A 39 -14.05 -0.45 18.52
C GLN A 39 -14.33 0.45 19.74
N SER A 40 -13.78 0.13 20.91
CA SER A 40 -13.98 0.95 22.11
C SER A 40 -13.47 2.40 21.94
N THR A 41 -12.41 2.60 21.14
CA THR A 41 -11.89 3.93 20.83
C THR A 41 -12.84 4.71 19.93
N ILE A 42 -13.36 4.08 18.87
CA ILE A 42 -14.36 4.70 17.99
C ILE A 42 -15.62 5.11 18.77
N SER A 43 -16.14 4.24 19.64
CA SER A 43 -17.31 4.58 20.47
C SER A 43 -17.07 5.79 21.36
N ARG A 44 -15.88 5.89 22.00
CA ARG A 44 -15.53 7.06 22.83
C ARG A 44 -15.36 8.34 22.03
N GLN A 45 -14.96 8.24 20.75
CA GLN A 45 -14.71 9.40 19.90
C GLN A 45 -16.00 10.08 19.43
N TYR A 46 -17.12 9.34 19.28
CA TYR A 46 -18.37 9.94 18.80
C TYR A 46 -18.93 11.02 19.72
N THR A 47 -18.77 10.87 21.03
CA THR A 47 -19.28 11.83 22.01
C THR A 47 -18.29 12.95 22.33
N ARG A 48 -17.02 12.80 21.95
CA ARG A 48 -15.99 13.80 22.20
C ARG A 48 -16.08 14.95 21.19
N PRO A 49 -15.88 16.21 21.60
CA PRO A 49 -15.74 17.33 20.66
C PRO A 49 -14.51 17.11 19.78
N LEU A 50 -14.53 17.67 18.57
CA LEU A 50 -13.36 17.63 17.69
C LEU A 50 -12.24 18.50 18.29
N PRO A 51 -10.97 18.07 18.19
CA PRO A 51 -9.84 18.90 18.55
C PRO A 51 -9.84 20.19 17.73
N GLU A 52 -9.68 21.33 18.41
CA GLU A 52 -9.46 22.63 17.78
C GLU A 52 -8.03 22.73 17.23
N LEU A 53 -7.91 23.28 16.02
CA LEU A 53 -6.62 23.58 15.40
C LEU A 53 -6.29 25.07 15.53
N ALA A 54 -5.05 25.44 15.20
CA ALA A 54 -4.55 26.80 15.36
C ALA A 54 -5.32 27.85 14.52
N GLY A 55 -6.01 27.42 13.46
CA GLY A 55 -6.86 28.29 12.65
C GLY A 55 -7.99 27.53 11.97
N THR A 56 -9.07 28.25 11.68
CA THR A 56 -10.26 27.72 11.00
C THR A 56 -9.96 27.20 9.60
N ALA A 57 -8.97 27.77 8.91
CA ALA A 57 -8.51 27.28 7.61
C ALA A 57 -7.93 25.86 7.70
N ASP A 58 -7.16 25.56 8.75
CA ASP A 58 -6.61 24.23 9.00
C ASP A 58 -7.72 23.23 9.29
N GLU A 59 -8.71 23.64 10.08
CA GLU A 59 -9.87 22.79 10.39
C GLU A 59 -10.66 22.43 9.12
N LEU A 60 -10.96 23.42 8.28
CA LEU A 60 -11.65 23.20 7.00
C LEU A 60 -10.86 22.29 6.07
N MET A 61 -9.53 22.45 6.02
CA MET A 61 -8.63 21.61 5.21
C MET A 61 -8.71 20.14 5.66
N ILE A 62 -8.57 19.89 6.97
CA ILE A 62 -8.62 18.54 7.54
C ILE A 62 -10.00 17.91 7.39
N ASP A 63 -11.06 18.66 7.64
CA ASP A 63 -12.44 18.19 7.49
C ASP A 63 -12.74 17.85 6.02
N GLY A 64 -12.26 18.66 5.08
CA GLY A 64 -12.36 18.39 3.64
C GLY A 64 -11.68 17.08 3.23
N TRP A 65 -10.45 16.84 3.71
CA TRP A 65 -9.76 15.56 3.50
C TRP A 65 -10.55 14.38 4.08
N ALA A 66 -11.12 14.53 5.27
CA ALA A 66 -11.94 13.50 5.90
C ALA A 66 -13.14 13.13 5.03
N THR A 67 -13.85 14.13 4.48
CA THR A 67 -14.99 13.93 3.59
C THR A 67 -14.58 13.21 2.30
N GLU A 68 -13.49 13.64 1.65
CA GLU A 68 -12.98 13.01 0.42
C GLU A 68 -12.59 11.54 0.65
N ILE A 69 -11.79 11.28 1.69
CA ILE A 69 -11.38 9.92 2.06
C ILE A 69 -12.61 9.06 2.35
N SER A 70 -13.56 9.57 3.12
CA SER A 70 -14.77 8.83 3.48
C SER A 70 -15.70 8.58 2.29
N ASN A 71 -15.69 9.45 1.28
CA ASN A 71 -16.41 9.24 0.02
C ASN A 71 -15.74 8.14 -0.81
N ALA A 72 -14.41 8.14 -0.90
CA ALA A 72 -13.67 7.09 -1.59
C ALA A 72 -13.83 5.73 -0.91
N LEU A 73 -13.71 5.68 0.42
CA LEU A 73 -13.90 4.45 1.20
C LEU A 73 -15.30 3.86 1.03
N ARG A 74 -16.34 4.70 0.94
CA ARG A 74 -17.71 4.23 0.64
C ARG A 74 -17.79 3.46 -0.69
N VAL A 75 -17.04 3.89 -1.71
CA VAL A 75 -17.01 3.23 -3.02
C VAL A 75 -16.18 1.95 -2.98
N TYR A 76 -15.05 1.95 -2.27
CA TYR A 76 -14.16 0.79 -2.18
C TYR A 76 -14.65 -0.29 -1.21
N GLY A 77 -15.46 0.08 -0.23
CA GLY A 77 -15.99 -0.80 0.80
C GLY A 77 -15.04 -1.03 2.00
N PRO A 78 -15.52 -1.73 3.04
CA PRO A 78 -14.81 -1.94 4.30
C PRO A 78 -13.55 -2.80 4.20
N GLU A 79 -13.43 -3.61 3.15
CA GLU A 79 -12.28 -4.49 2.88
C GLU A 79 -11.16 -3.80 2.07
N ALA A 80 -11.28 -2.49 1.82
CA ALA A 80 -10.29 -1.72 1.09
C ALA A 80 -8.91 -1.78 1.77
N LYS A 81 -7.88 -2.13 0.99
CA LYS A 81 -6.49 -2.22 1.47
C LYS A 81 -5.69 -1.02 1.00
N LEU A 82 -5.15 -0.25 1.95
CA LEU A 82 -4.20 0.82 1.66
C LEU A 82 -2.85 0.20 1.25
N THR A 83 -2.50 0.32 -0.03
CA THR A 83 -1.26 -0.25 -0.59
C THR A 83 -0.09 0.72 -0.57
N LYS A 84 -0.38 2.03 -0.58
CA LYS A 84 0.63 3.08 -0.61
C LYS A 84 0.04 4.36 -0.05
N GLN A 85 0.76 4.99 0.87
CA GLN A 85 0.53 6.35 1.32
C GLN A 85 1.71 7.21 0.88
N ARG A 86 1.46 8.40 0.30
CA ARG A 86 2.53 9.33 -0.08
C ARG A 86 2.31 10.65 0.64
N PHE A 87 3.34 11.10 1.33
CA PHE A 87 3.34 12.38 2.01
C PHE A 87 4.28 13.34 1.30
N VAL A 88 3.74 14.51 0.99
CA VAL A 88 4.52 15.67 0.56
C VAL A 88 4.41 16.68 1.70
N VAL A 89 5.50 16.87 2.42
CA VAL A 89 5.57 17.76 3.58
C VAL A 89 6.58 18.84 3.28
N GLU A 90 6.18 20.09 3.53
CA GLU A 90 7.06 21.25 3.44
C GLU A 90 7.07 21.96 4.78
N LEU A 91 8.27 22.21 5.33
CA LEU A 91 8.48 22.95 6.56
C LEU A 91 9.32 24.18 6.24
N ALA A 92 8.75 25.37 6.44
CA ALA A 92 9.45 26.64 6.25
C ALA A 92 9.79 27.28 7.60
N PHE A 93 11.07 27.58 7.81
CA PHE A 93 11.59 28.25 9.02
C PHE A 93 11.91 29.75 8.78
N GLY A 94 11.79 30.21 7.54
CA GLY A 94 12.06 31.57 7.11
C GLY A 94 12.38 31.65 5.61
N PRO A 95 12.68 32.84 5.08
CA PRO A 95 13.04 33.00 3.67
C PRO A 95 14.23 32.10 3.29
N GLY A 96 14.03 31.19 2.33
CA GLY A 96 15.07 30.26 1.85
C GLY A 96 15.39 29.08 2.78
N GLN A 97 14.74 28.97 3.93
CA GLN A 97 14.93 27.86 4.87
C GLN A 97 13.74 26.89 4.78
N ILE A 98 13.66 26.19 3.65
CA ILE A 98 12.58 25.25 3.35
C ILE A 98 13.13 23.83 3.37
N LEU A 99 12.50 22.96 4.15
CA LEU A 99 12.71 21.51 4.10
C LEU A 99 11.51 20.86 3.41
N GLN A 100 11.76 20.19 2.29
CA GLN A 100 10.73 19.45 1.57
C GLN A 100 11.00 17.95 1.63
N PHE A 101 9.99 17.19 2.05
CA PHE A 101 10.00 15.75 2.08
C PHE A 101 8.94 15.23 1.12
N ASN A 102 9.36 14.41 0.17
CA ASN A 102 8.45 13.74 -0.75
C ASN A 102 8.71 12.23 -0.67
N LYS A 103 7.99 11.56 0.23
CA LYS A 103 8.27 10.17 0.60
C LYS A 103 6.97 9.35 0.59
N SER A 104 7.11 8.06 0.33
CA SER A 104 5.99 7.11 0.39
C SER A 104 6.17 6.20 1.60
N LEU A 105 5.12 6.04 2.39
CA LEU A 105 5.00 5.02 3.43
C LEU A 105 4.15 3.88 2.84
N THR A 106 4.75 2.72 2.64
CA THR A 106 4.06 1.56 2.05
C THR A 106 3.52 0.59 3.09
N GLY A 107 3.94 0.70 4.36
CA GLY A 107 3.55 -0.23 5.43
C GLY A 107 3.99 -1.69 5.21
N ILE A 108 4.73 -1.94 4.13
CA ILE A 108 5.30 -3.22 3.76
C ILE A 108 6.78 -3.11 4.08
N ASP A 109 7.31 -4.06 4.85
CA ASP A 109 8.74 -4.25 4.98
C ASP A 109 9.30 -4.47 3.58
N LEU A 110 10.02 -3.46 3.09
CA LEU A 110 10.58 -3.48 1.76
C LEU A 110 11.79 -4.42 1.70
N GLU A 111 12.39 -4.82 2.82
CA GLU A 111 13.61 -5.65 2.80
C GLU A 111 13.30 -7.15 2.79
N SER A 112 12.29 -7.61 3.55
CA SER A 112 11.91 -9.03 3.53
C SER A 112 11.24 -9.43 2.21
N GLY A 113 11.86 -10.37 1.49
CA GLY A 113 11.30 -10.92 0.26
C GLY A 113 11.53 -10.08 -1.00
N GLN A 114 12.30 -8.97 -0.94
CA GLN A 114 12.49 -8.10 -2.10
C GLN A 114 13.31 -8.76 -3.20
N LYS A 115 14.37 -9.47 -2.80
CA LYS A 115 15.24 -10.21 -3.72
C LYS A 115 14.47 -11.34 -4.39
N GLU A 116 13.65 -12.05 -3.63
CA GLU A 116 12.78 -13.14 -4.07
C GLU A 116 11.67 -12.63 -5.00
N ARG A 117 11.02 -11.50 -4.67
CA ARG A 117 10.04 -10.86 -5.56
C ARG A 117 10.65 -10.35 -6.85
N ALA A 118 11.85 -9.76 -6.79
CA ALA A 118 12.57 -9.30 -7.98
C ALA A 118 12.93 -10.48 -8.88
N LEU A 119 13.36 -11.60 -8.29
CA LEU A 119 13.67 -12.85 -8.97
C LEU A 119 12.41 -13.44 -9.64
N LEU A 120 11.28 -13.50 -8.94
CA LEU A 120 10.00 -13.96 -9.51
C LEU A 120 9.53 -13.06 -10.67
N LYS A 121 9.60 -11.73 -10.52
CA LYS A 121 9.29 -10.79 -11.61
C LYS A 121 10.20 -10.99 -12.82
N ARG A 122 11.48 -11.26 -12.59
CA ARG A 122 12.44 -11.54 -13.67
C ARG A 122 12.07 -12.81 -14.42
N LEU A 123 11.66 -13.87 -13.72
CA LEU A 123 11.15 -15.11 -14.31
C LEU A 123 9.87 -14.90 -15.12
N GLU A 124 8.89 -14.21 -14.56
CA GLU A 124 7.64 -13.85 -15.26
C GLU A 124 7.93 -13.08 -16.54
N TRP A 125 8.84 -12.10 -16.46
CA TRP A 125 9.21 -11.29 -17.61
C TRP A 125 9.99 -12.08 -18.66
N ALA A 126 10.88 -12.97 -18.24
CA ALA A 126 11.61 -13.87 -19.15
C ALA A 126 10.64 -14.76 -19.92
N VAL A 127 9.66 -15.37 -19.24
CA VAL A 127 8.63 -16.20 -19.91
C VAL A 127 7.75 -15.38 -20.84
N SER A 128 7.34 -14.18 -20.44
CA SER A 128 6.51 -13.30 -21.30
C SER A 128 7.17 -12.93 -22.63
N ARG A 129 8.50 -13.06 -22.72
CA ARG A 129 9.31 -12.74 -23.90
C ARG A 129 9.66 -13.94 -24.76
N ILE A 130 9.33 -15.15 -24.31
CA ILE A 130 9.59 -16.35 -25.08
C ILE A 130 8.56 -16.45 -26.19
N ASP A 131 9.06 -16.47 -27.41
CA ASP A 131 8.27 -16.81 -28.59
C ASP A 131 8.30 -18.35 -28.78
N PRO A 132 7.17 -19.05 -28.56
CA PRO A 132 7.09 -20.50 -28.68
C PRO A 132 7.53 -21.01 -30.06
N GLN A 133 7.25 -20.24 -31.12
CA GLN A 133 7.60 -20.66 -32.49
C GLN A 133 9.10 -20.67 -32.74
N ARG A 134 9.86 -19.81 -32.05
CA ARG A 134 11.31 -19.75 -32.14
C ARG A 134 12.00 -20.86 -31.37
N ILE A 135 11.42 -21.28 -30.23
CA ILE A 135 12.06 -22.26 -29.34
C ILE A 135 11.57 -23.69 -29.54
N LYS A 136 10.51 -23.94 -30.32
CA LYS A 136 9.90 -25.28 -30.48
C LYS A 136 10.88 -26.39 -30.83
N ASN A 137 11.88 -26.11 -31.68
CA ASN A 137 12.87 -27.09 -32.13
C ASN A 137 13.97 -27.35 -31.08
N TRP A 138 13.97 -26.58 -29.98
CA TRP A 138 14.98 -26.60 -28.92
C TRP A 138 14.40 -27.15 -27.62
N ILE A 139 13.10 -27.48 -27.58
CA ILE A 139 12.44 -28.10 -26.43
C ILE A 139 12.67 -29.63 -26.52
N PRO A 140 13.32 -30.26 -25.53
CA PRO A 140 13.54 -31.70 -25.53
C PRO A 140 12.26 -32.46 -25.19
N ALA A 141 12.23 -33.77 -25.48
CA ALA A 141 11.07 -34.64 -25.21
C ALA A 141 10.64 -34.65 -23.73
N VAL A 142 11.57 -34.42 -22.80
CA VAL A 142 11.29 -34.34 -21.36
C VAL A 142 10.76 -32.97 -20.91
N GLY A 143 10.63 -32.00 -21.80
CA GLY A 143 10.26 -30.61 -21.54
C GLY A 143 11.43 -29.74 -21.06
N SER A 144 11.30 -28.42 -21.23
CA SER A 144 12.26 -27.42 -20.74
C SER A 144 11.76 -26.74 -19.47
N ASN A 145 12.65 -26.18 -18.66
CA ASN A 145 12.25 -25.28 -17.57
C ASN A 145 13.18 -24.07 -17.53
N ILE A 146 12.71 -23.00 -16.90
CA ILE A 146 13.44 -21.75 -16.72
C ILE A 146 13.51 -21.48 -15.25
N ALA A 147 14.72 -21.28 -14.77
CA ALA A 147 15.03 -20.97 -13.39
C ALA A 147 15.77 -19.63 -13.31
N SER A 148 15.61 -18.95 -12.19
CA SER A 148 16.41 -17.78 -11.84
C SER A 148 16.80 -17.91 -10.38
N CYS A 149 18.00 -17.45 -10.03
CA CYS A 149 18.56 -17.56 -8.70
C CYS A 149 18.98 -16.18 -8.19
N LEU A 150 19.21 -16.10 -6.89
CA LEU A 150 19.90 -14.98 -6.27
C LEU A 150 21.38 -14.96 -6.70
N GLU A 151 22.04 -13.81 -6.61
CA GLU A 151 23.43 -13.65 -7.04
C GLU A 151 24.39 -14.45 -6.14
N GLU A 152 24.04 -14.53 -4.86
CA GLU A 152 24.71 -15.29 -3.79
C GLU A 152 24.18 -16.73 -3.61
N ALA A 153 23.37 -17.23 -4.55
CA ALA A 153 22.72 -18.53 -4.42
C ALA A 153 23.73 -19.69 -4.31
N THR A 154 23.63 -20.48 -3.24
CA THR A 154 24.47 -21.67 -3.03
C THR A 154 23.67 -22.96 -2.84
N ASN A 155 22.36 -22.85 -2.63
CA ASN A 155 21.46 -23.96 -2.40
C ASN A 155 20.21 -23.87 -3.30
N LEU A 156 19.42 -24.95 -3.34
CA LEU A 156 18.21 -25.01 -4.18
C LEU A 156 17.09 -24.08 -3.70
N GLN A 157 17.10 -23.68 -2.43
CA GLN A 157 16.09 -22.79 -1.84
C GLN A 157 16.24 -21.35 -2.37
N ASP A 158 17.44 -20.99 -2.85
CA ASP A 158 17.73 -19.68 -3.46
C ASP A 158 17.39 -19.62 -4.96
N VAL A 159 16.80 -20.68 -5.51
CA VAL A 159 16.46 -20.83 -6.93
C VAL A 159 14.95 -20.95 -7.08
N ALA A 160 14.35 -20.06 -7.87
CA ALA A 160 12.96 -20.24 -8.29
C ALA A 160 12.89 -20.77 -9.72
N ALA A 161 11.93 -21.65 -9.97
CA ALA A 161 11.57 -22.17 -11.28
C ALA A 161 10.06 -22.42 -11.31
N PHE A 162 9.52 -22.65 -12.50
CA PHE A 162 8.12 -23.07 -12.59
C PHE A 162 7.97 -24.50 -12.05
N PRO A 163 6.92 -24.81 -11.27
CA PRO A 163 6.68 -26.16 -10.76
C PRO A 163 6.32 -27.18 -11.87
N GLY A 164 6.12 -26.71 -13.10
CA GLY A 164 5.94 -27.53 -14.30
C GLY A 164 7.08 -27.40 -15.31
N LYS A 165 6.81 -27.75 -16.57
CA LYS A 165 7.76 -27.61 -17.68
C LYS A 165 7.10 -26.95 -18.87
N ILE A 166 7.90 -26.25 -19.66
CA ILE A 166 7.54 -25.79 -21.00
C ILE A 166 7.56 -27.00 -21.93
N SER A 167 6.42 -27.31 -22.53
CA SER A 167 6.25 -28.38 -23.50
C SER A 167 5.54 -27.84 -24.75
N VAL A 168 5.81 -28.46 -25.89
CA VAL A 168 5.09 -28.17 -27.14
C VAL A 168 3.83 -29.02 -27.16
N ILE A 169 2.66 -28.40 -27.32
CA ILE A 169 1.38 -29.10 -27.40
C ILE A 169 0.86 -28.96 -28.84
N ASN A 170 0.53 -30.08 -29.48
CA ASN A 170 -0.05 -30.11 -30.84
C ASN A 170 0.82 -29.42 -31.92
N ASN A 171 2.14 -29.45 -31.80
CA ASN A 171 3.07 -28.80 -32.75
C ASN A 171 2.83 -27.27 -32.90
N LYS A 172 2.23 -26.65 -31.88
CA LYS A 172 1.93 -25.21 -31.79
C LYS A 172 2.58 -24.60 -30.56
#